data_AF-A0A6P9CNE1-F1
#
_entry.id   AF-A0A6P9CNE1-F1
#
_cell.length_a   1.000
_cell.length_b   1.000
_cell.length_c   1.000
_cell.angle_alpha   90.00
_cell.angle_beta   90.00
_cell.angle_gamma   90.00
#
_symmetry.space_group_name_H-M   'P 1'
#
loop_
_entity.id
_entity.type
_entity.pdbx_description
1 polymer ?
#
loop_
_entity_poly.entity_id
_entity_poly.type
_entity_poly.pdbx_seq_one_letter_code
_entity_poly.pdbx_strand_id
1 'polypeptide(L)'
;MPDSPAFTGLFRPAFFKSLLHKAHLTTNLGVPGEVRTSSPATVGPHNALFKSSKPEKDCIPCPQLFTDVIQNSWGQPASLTTPSSLDKKLYCSAPELDDLLTLPAVDQPVTSLSSASVISTDALDGLKAEDKRTEWAFRKAHQEAAWAIRTSTAMSFFSRAALIWLRQMQERLPPEDTRLQQDINKIFAATKYASDASLNSAKFASRTLASTVTARRLFWLCPWKADLKAKWKLAAAPYKAPDLFGEALEPVLVEDKDKRKVLPSSHRHQERRYSPYPLQQPFRTGAGPRGSFPHRSNYQGSNWAQDRQQFRDRGRNQQSKRPFRGAGSKATRRGK
;
A
#
# COMPACT_ATOMS: atom_id res chain seq x y z
N MET A 1 -5.29 -31.09 -9.93
CA MET A 1 -3.96 -31.08 -9.30
C MET A 1 -4.10 -30.36 -7.97
N PRO A 2 -3.81 -30.96 -6.81
CA PRO A 2 -3.82 -30.22 -5.57
C PRO A 2 -2.58 -29.31 -5.56
N ASP A 3 -2.81 -28.01 -5.35
CA ASP A 3 -1.76 -27.00 -5.19
C ASP A 3 -0.83 -27.42 -4.04
N SER A 4 0.39 -27.79 -4.39
CA SER A 4 1.46 -27.98 -3.41
C SER A 4 1.64 -26.66 -2.63
N PRO A 5 1.75 -26.66 -1.29
CA PRO A 5 1.91 -25.41 -0.57
C PRO A 5 3.19 -24.72 -1.04
N ALA A 6 3.03 -23.51 -1.60
CA ALA A 6 4.11 -22.75 -2.25
C ALA A 6 5.32 -22.44 -1.35
N PHE A 7 5.24 -22.75 -0.06
CA PHE A 7 6.34 -22.64 0.90
C PHE A 7 6.07 -23.52 2.12
N THR A 8 7.02 -24.40 2.47
CA THR A 8 7.01 -25.12 3.76
C THR A 8 7.89 -24.34 4.74
N GLY A 9 7.26 -23.63 5.67
CA GLY A 9 7.97 -22.83 6.69
C GLY A 9 8.83 -23.66 7.65
N LEU A 10 9.79 -23.00 8.29
CA LEU A 10 10.65 -23.61 9.32
C LEU A 10 9.88 -23.89 10.62
N PHE A 11 8.87 -23.06 10.91
CA PHE A 11 8.01 -23.16 12.06
C PHE A 11 6.84 -24.12 11.80
N ARG A 12 6.54 -24.98 12.77
CA ARG A 12 5.38 -25.88 12.69
C ARG A 12 4.16 -25.18 13.29
N PRO A 13 3.10 -24.87 12.52
CA PRO A 13 1.95 -24.12 13.01
C PRO A 13 1.25 -24.75 14.23
N ALA A 14 1.29 -26.08 14.35
CA ALA A 14 0.75 -26.81 15.50
C ALA A 14 1.35 -26.37 16.86
N PHE A 15 2.57 -25.82 16.87
CA PHE A 15 3.21 -25.32 18.08
C PHE A 15 2.89 -23.87 18.42
N PHE A 16 2.14 -23.15 17.57
CA PHE A 16 1.86 -21.73 17.75
C PHE A 16 1.22 -21.42 19.11
N LYS A 17 0.14 -22.13 19.46
CA LYS A 17 -0.57 -21.89 20.73
C LYS A 17 0.32 -22.12 21.95
N SER A 18 1.08 -23.21 21.95
CA SER A 18 1.99 -23.55 23.04
C SER A 18 3.12 -22.52 23.18
N LEU A 19 3.70 -22.09 22.05
CA LEU A 19 4.72 -21.06 22.03
C LEU A 19 4.19 -19.72 22.53
N LEU A 20 3.01 -19.31 22.04
CA LEU A 20 2.35 -18.07 22.43
C LEU A 20 2.02 -18.05 23.93
N HIS A 21 1.44 -19.13 24.46
CA HIS A 21 1.16 -19.25 25.89
C HIS A 21 2.43 -19.11 26.74
N LYS A 22 3.53 -19.78 26.36
CA LYS A 22 4.83 -19.64 27.05
C LYS A 22 5.37 -18.21 26.97
N ALA A 23 5.22 -17.54 25.83
CA ALA A 23 5.62 -16.15 25.66
C ALA A 23 4.80 -15.19 26.54
N HIS A 24 3.49 -15.40 26.66
CA HIS A 24 2.62 -14.65 27.57
C HIS A 24 3.09 -14.78 29.02
N LEU A 25 3.32 -16.02 29.49
CA LEU A 25 3.82 -16.27 30.85
C LEU A 25 5.19 -15.62 31.12
N THR A 26 6.06 -15.59 30.11
CA THR A 26 7.41 -15.02 30.25
C THR A 26 7.39 -13.49 30.26
N THR A 27 6.51 -12.87 29.47
CA THR A 27 6.48 -11.41 29.28
C THR A 27 5.47 -10.69 30.17
N ASN A 28 4.54 -11.42 30.80
CA ASN A 28 3.37 -10.88 31.49
C ASN A 28 2.49 -9.97 30.60
N LEU A 29 2.68 -10.00 29.28
CA LEU A 29 1.89 -9.24 28.32
C LEU A 29 0.74 -10.09 27.83
N GLY A 30 -0.49 -9.56 27.79
CA GLY A 30 -1.63 -10.23 27.17
C GLY A 30 -2.10 -11.51 27.86
N VAL A 31 -1.72 -11.74 29.13
CA VAL A 31 -2.40 -12.74 29.96
C VAL A 31 -3.87 -12.33 30.03
N PRO A 32 -4.81 -13.12 29.49
CA PRO A 32 -6.23 -12.88 29.71
C PRO A 32 -6.40 -12.82 31.21
N GLY A 33 -7.02 -11.76 31.72
CA GLY A 33 -7.22 -11.63 33.15
C GLY A 33 -7.79 -12.93 33.70
N GLU A 34 -6.97 -13.68 34.45
CA GLU A 34 -7.47 -14.21 35.69
C GLU A 34 -8.02 -12.99 36.41
N VAL A 35 -9.33 -12.85 36.32
CA VAL A 35 -10.13 -12.11 37.27
C VAL A 35 -9.56 -12.53 38.61
N ARG A 36 -8.74 -11.66 39.22
CA ARG A 36 -8.49 -11.70 40.64
C ARG A 36 -9.87 -11.75 41.25
N THR A 37 -10.23 -12.92 41.75
CA THR A 37 -11.49 -13.19 42.41
C THR A 37 -11.65 -12.20 43.55
N SER A 38 -12.37 -11.12 43.30
CA SER A 38 -12.98 -10.30 44.32
C SER A 38 -14.49 -10.52 44.26
N SER A 39 -14.94 -11.36 45.20
CA SER A 39 -16.31 -11.54 45.70
C SER A 39 -17.29 -12.40 44.87
N PRO A 40 -18.02 -13.34 45.51
CA PRO A 40 -19.00 -14.19 44.86
C PRO A 40 -20.33 -13.43 44.72
N ALA A 41 -20.57 -12.81 43.55
CA ALA A 41 -21.92 -12.46 43.16
C ALA A 41 -22.56 -13.66 42.48
N THR A 42 -23.59 -14.23 43.12
CA THR A 42 -24.44 -15.33 42.68
C THR A 42 -24.82 -15.21 41.20
N VAL A 43 -24.14 -15.95 40.33
CA VAL A 43 -24.53 -16.12 38.93
C VAL A 43 -25.60 -17.21 38.89
N GLY A 44 -26.86 -16.82 38.67
CA GLY A 44 -27.96 -17.78 38.52
C GLY A 44 -27.71 -18.75 37.35
N PRO A 45 -28.12 -20.03 37.48
CA PRO A 45 -27.78 -21.13 36.56
C PRO A 45 -28.27 -20.92 35.12
N HIS A 46 -29.20 -19.99 34.89
CA HIS A 46 -29.76 -19.71 33.57
C HIS A 46 -28.95 -18.73 32.72
N ASN A 47 -28.06 -17.91 33.31
CA ASN A 47 -27.26 -16.93 32.56
C ASN A 47 -26.03 -17.54 31.85
N ALA A 48 -25.68 -18.78 32.16
CA ALA A 48 -24.60 -19.51 31.49
C ALA A 48 -25.04 -20.13 30.15
N LEU A 49 -26.34 -20.40 29.98
CA LEU A 49 -26.88 -21.10 28.80
C LEU A 49 -26.96 -20.23 27.52
N PHE A 50 -26.94 -18.91 27.67
CA PHE A 50 -27.03 -17.96 26.54
C PHE A 50 -25.72 -17.21 26.26
N LYS A 51 -24.64 -17.51 26.99
CA LYS A 51 -23.31 -16.95 26.69
C LYS A 51 -22.60 -17.90 25.73
N SER A 52 -22.68 -17.60 24.43
CA SER A 52 -21.70 -18.18 23.50
C SER A 52 -20.32 -17.69 23.93
N SER A 53 -19.51 -18.57 24.51
CA SER A 53 -18.06 -18.33 24.62
C SER A 53 -17.54 -18.20 23.20
N LYS A 54 -17.31 -16.97 22.75
CA LYS A 54 -16.60 -16.75 21.49
C LYS A 54 -15.23 -17.38 21.71
N PRO A 55 -14.77 -18.29 20.84
CA PRO A 55 -13.43 -18.84 20.98
C PRO A 55 -12.46 -17.65 21.00
N GLU A 56 -11.80 -17.49 22.14
CA GLU A 56 -10.79 -16.46 22.33
C GLU A 56 -9.74 -16.69 21.26
N LYS A 57 -9.54 -15.69 20.39
CA LYS A 57 -8.56 -15.78 19.33
C LYS A 57 -7.18 -15.66 19.97
N ASP A 58 -6.33 -16.65 19.71
CA ASP A 58 -4.92 -16.63 20.10
C ASP A 58 -4.20 -15.45 19.40
N CYS A 59 -4.13 -14.30 20.08
CA CYS A 59 -3.60 -13.05 19.54
C CYS A 59 -2.24 -12.73 20.15
N ILE A 60 -1.29 -12.34 19.30
CA ILE A 60 0.00 -11.84 19.76
C ILE A 60 -0.23 -10.49 20.46
N PRO A 61 0.26 -10.29 21.70
CA PRO A 61 0.10 -9.03 22.39
C PRO A 61 0.84 -7.92 21.64
N CYS A 62 0.28 -6.71 21.62
CA CYS A 62 0.87 -5.54 21.00
C CYS A 62 1.46 -4.63 22.08
N PRO A 63 2.80 -4.55 22.24
CA PRO A 63 3.41 -3.61 23.18
C PRO A 63 3.13 -2.15 22.79
N GLN A 64 3.02 -1.26 23.79
CA GLN A 64 2.72 0.17 23.56
C GLN A 64 3.72 0.86 22.63
N LEU A 65 4.99 0.47 22.68
CA LEU A 65 6.01 0.96 21.77
C LEU A 65 5.59 0.83 20.29
N PHE A 66 4.92 -0.26 19.91
CA PHE A 66 4.47 -0.45 18.53
C PHE A 66 3.29 0.47 18.19
N THR A 67 2.33 0.65 19.10
CA THR A 67 1.20 1.56 18.87
C THR A 67 1.68 3.00 18.77
N ASP A 68 2.64 3.40 19.60
CA ASP A 68 3.20 4.76 19.59
C ASP A 68 3.90 5.05 18.26
N VAL A 69 4.73 4.12 17.76
CA VAL A 69 5.40 4.26 16.46
C VAL A 69 4.36 4.41 15.34
N ILE A 70 3.34 3.56 15.31
CA ILE A 70 2.28 3.60 14.29
C ILE A 70 1.52 4.93 14.34
N GLN A 71 1.09 5.36 15.53
CA GLN A 71 0.33 6.60 15.71
C GLN A 71 1.17 7.83 15.36
N ASN A 72 2.46 7.84 15.73
CA ASN A 72 3.38 8.93 15.38
C ASN A 72 3.58 9.03 13.86
N SER A 73 3.72 7.90 13.16
CA SER A 73 3.78 7.87 11.70
C SER A 73 2.49 8.42 11.06
N TRP A 74 1.33 8.14 11.65
CA TRP A 74 0.04 8.63 11.15
C TRP A 74 -0.25 10.09 11.48
N GLY A 75 0.37 10.66 12.51
CA GLY A 75 0.25 12.08 12.83
C GLY A 75 0.79 13.00 11.73
N GLN A 76 1.67 12.48 10.86
CA GLN A 76 2.25 13.23 9.75
C GLN A 76 2.27 12.42 8.44
N PRO A 77 1.10 12.11 7.85
CA PRO A 77 1.01 11.19 6.70
C PRO A 77 1.65 11.76 5.42
N ALA A 78 1.89 13.07 5.38
CA ALA A 78 2.58 13.73 4.28
C ALA A 78 4.10 13.84 4.48
N SER A 79 4.58 13.67 5.73
CA SER A 79 5.99 13.77 6.08
C SER A 79 6.75 12.56 5.54
N LEU A 80 7.95 12.79 5.03
CA LEU A 80 8.84 11.75 4.55
C LEU A 80 9.97 11.63 5.56
N THR A 81 10.01 10.54 6.31
CA THR A 81 11.23 10.15 7.01
C THR A 81 12.09 9.42 6.00
N THR A 82 13.09 10.10 5.45
CA THR A 82 14.13 9.39 4.73
C THR A 82 14.83 8.43 5.70
N PRO A 83 15.15 7.21 5.26
CA PRO A 83 15.89 6.25 6.08
C PRO A 83 17.17 6.91 6.58
N SER A 84 17.43 6.76 7.88
CA SER A 84 18.62 7.32 8.50
C SER A 84 19.88 6.70 7.90
N SER A 85 21.03 7.33 8.14
CA SER A 85 22.33 6.74 7.78
C SER A 85 22.54 5.37 8.44
N LEU A 86 22.00 5.20 9.65
CA LEU A 86 22.02 3.94 10.37
C LEU A 86 21.14 2.88 9.69
N ASP A 87 19.92 3.22 9.28
CA ASP A 87 19.03 2.29 8.57
C ASP A 87 19.68 1.79 7.29
N LYS A 88 20.31 2.71 6.55
CA LYS A 88 21.05 2.36 5.32
C LYS A 88 22.20 1.40 5.60
N LYS A 89 22.89 1.52 6.73
CA LYS A 89 23.99 0.64 7.13
C LYS A 89 23.51 -0.73 7.62
N LEU A 90 22.43 -0.77 8.40
CA LEU A 90 21.93 -2.00 9.02
C LEU A 90 21.15 -2.88 8.03
N TYR A 91 20.48 -2.26 7.07
CA TYR A 91 19.64 -2.96 6.10
C TYR A 91 20.21 -2.87 4.67
N CYS A 92 21.54 -2.76 4.54
CA CYS A 92 22.21 -2.96 3.26
C CYS A 92 21.80 -4.30 2.66
N SER A 93 21.50 -4.31 1.38
CA SER A 93 21.11 -5.51 0.63
C SER A 93 22.15 -5.85 -0.42
N ALA A 94 22.11 -7.09 -0.91
CA ALA A 94 22.93 -7.46 -2.07
C ALA A 94 22.47 -6.67 -3.31
N PRO A 95 23.37 -6.37 -4.27
CA PRO A 95 23.04 -5.60 -5.48
C PRO A 95 21.83 -6.16 -6.23
N GLU A 96 21.72 -7.48 -6.31
CA GLU A 96 20.60 -8.20 -6.94
C GLU A 96 19.23 -7.81 -6.35
N LEU A 97 19.16 -7.64 -5.02
CA LEU A 97 17.93 -7.21 -4.35
C LEU A 97 17.70 -5.71 -4.54
N ASP A 98 18.75 -4.90 -4.53
CA ASP A 98 18.62 -3.45 -4.75
C ASP A 98 18.10 -3.13 -6.16
N ASP A 99 18.54 -3.85 -7.18
CA ASP A 99 18.06 -3.72 -8.56
C ASP A 99 16.55 -4.03 -8.65
N LEU A 100 16.10 -5.09 -7.98
CA LEU A 100 14.67 -5.47 -7.93
C LEU A 100 13.80 -4.45 -7.19
N LEU A 101 14.36 -3.76 -6.20
CA LEU A 101 13.66 -2.81 -5.35
C LEU A 101 13.71 -1.37 -5.90
N THR A 102 14.43 -1.15 -6.99
CA THR A 102 14.55 0.17 -7.62
C THR A 102 13.19 0.68 -8.07
N LEU A 103 12.98 1.99 -7.92
CA LEU A 103 11.75 2.64 -8.36
C LEU A 103 11.71 2.66 -9.90
N PRO A 104 10.66 2.12 -10.53
CA PRO A 104 10.64 2.06 -11.98
C PRO A 104 10.45 3.44 -12.62
N ALA A 105 11.23 3.67 -13.68
CA ALA A 105 11.18 4.87 -14.50
C ALA A 105 9.95 4.85 -15.42
N VAL A 106 9.38 6.01 -15.74
CA VAL A 106 8.25 6.07 -16.66
C VAL A 106 8.78 6.04 -18.09
N ASP A 107 8.29 5.10 -18.90
CA ASP A 107 8.69 4.93 -20.28
C ASP A 107 8.41 6.21 -21.11
N GLN A 108 9.36 6.59 -21.96
CA GLN A 108 9.29 7.81 -22.80
C GLN A 108 8.00 7.92 -23.66
N PRO A 109 7.48 6.84 -24.28
CA PRO A 109 6.23 6.93 -25.01
C PRO A 109 5.04 7.35 -24.15
N VAL A 110 5.09 7.06 -22.84
CA VAL A 110 4.01 7.38 -21.90
C VAL A 110 4.18 8.79 -21.33
N THR A 111 5.40 9.24 -21.06
CA THR A 111 5.65 10.62 -20.62
C THR A 111 5.20 11.64 -21.67
N SER A 112 5.33 11.30 -22.96
CA SER A 112 4.86 12.13 -24.07
C SER A 112 3.35 12.42 -24.05
N LEU A 113 2.53 11.57 -23.41
CA LEU A 113 1.08 11.79 -23.30
C LEU A 113 0.72 12.95 -22.35
N SER A 114 1.56 13.21 -21.36
CA SER A 114 1.32 14.21 -20.32
C SER A 114 2.01 15.54 -20.62
N SER A 115 3.04 15.54 -21.48
CA SER A 115 3.82 16.73 -21.81
C SER A 115 3.19 17.54 -22.94
N ALA A 116 2.51 18.62 -22.56
CA ALA A 116 2.13 19.68 -23.49
C ALA A 116 3.39 20.50 -23.88
N SER A 117 4.12 20.06 -24.91
CA SER A 117 5.06 20.88 -25.67
C SER A 117 6.37 21.39 -25.01
N VAL A 118 6.75 20.96 -23.80
CA VAL A 118 8.04 21.36 -23.19
C VAL A 118 8.98 20.17 -23.08
N ILE A 119 10.22 20.34 -23.55
CA ILE A 119 11.33 19.40 -23.33
C ILE A 119 11.64 19.45 -21.83
N SER A 120 11.03 18.55 -21.07
CA SER A 120 11.32 18.38 -19.65
C SER A 120 12.29 17.21 -19.44
N THR A 121 13.19 17.37 -18.47
CA THR A 121 14.15 16.35 -18.03
C THR A 121 13.58 15.38 -16.99
N ASP A 122 12.48 15.71 -16.30
CA ASP A 122 11.77 14.83 -15.36
C ASP A 122 10.31 14.66 -15.76
N ALA A 123 9.83 13.42 -15.84
CA ALA A 123 8.43 13.09 -16.12
C ALA A 123 7.44 13.88 -15.24
N LEU A 124 7.84 14.25 -14.02
CA LEU A 124 7.03 15.05 -13.11
C LEU A 124 6.73 16.47 -13.61
N ASP A 125 7.55 17.10 -14.45
CA ASP A 125 7.36 18.52 -14.76
C ASP A 125 6.10 18.78 -15.60
N GLY A 126 5.74 17.85 -16.47
CA GLY A 126 4.55 17.93 -17.32
C GLY A 126 3.23 17.73 -16.59
N LEU A 127 3.26 17.31 -15.31
CA LEU A 127 2.05 17.07 -14.51
C LEU A 127 1.55 18.35 -13.83
N LYS A 128 0.23 18.46 -13.62
CA LYS A 128 -0.34 19.48 -12.72
C LYS A 128 0.04 19.20 -11.25
N ALA A 129 -0.06 20.20 -10.38
CA ALA A 129 0.37 20.09 -8.99
C ALA A 129 -0.27 18.91 -8.21
N GLU A 130 -1.56 18.63 -8.45
CA GLU A 130 -2.29 17.50 -7.85
C GLU A 130 -1.75 16.15 -8.32
N ASP A 131 -1.43 16.05 -9.61
CA ASP A 131 -0.91 14.85 -10.25
C ASP A 131 0.53 14.60 -9.80
N LYS A 132 1.35 15.66 -9.68
CA LYS A 132 2.69 15.58 -9.06
C LYS A 132 2.61 15.04 -7.63
N ARG A 133 1.65 15.53 -6.83
CA ARG A 133 1.44 15.08 -5.45
C ARG A 133 1.08 13.59 -5.40
N THR A 134 0.22 13.15 -6.32
CA THR A 134 -0.24 11.76 -6.42
C THR A 134 0.88 10.81 -6.84
N GLU A 135 1.63 11.14 -7.90
CA GLU A 135 2.81 10.37 -8.31
C GLU A 135 3.85 10.32 -7.19
N TRP A 136 4.08 11.42 -6.48
CA TRP A 136 4.96 11.43 -5.29
C TRP A 136 4.49 10.45 -4.21
N ALA A 137 3.18 10.37 -3.94
CA ALA A 137 2.65 9.43 -2.97
C ALA A 137 2.91 7.98 -3.39
N PHE A 138 2.79 7.64 -4.68
CA PHE A 138 3.13 6.31 -5.17
C PHE A 138 4.62 5.99 -5.08
N ARG A 139 5.49 6.94 -5.46
CA ARG A 139 6.95 6.79 -5.34
C ARG A 139 7.36 6.55 -3.89
N LYS A 140 6.75 7.27 -2.94
CA LYS A 140 6.96 7.08 -1.50
C LYS A 140 6.51 5.70 -1.03
N ALA A 141 5.28 5.30 -1.36
CA ALA A 141 4.77 3.99 -0.97
C ALA A 141 5.64 2.84 -1.53
N HIS A 142 6.16 2.99 -2.75
CA HIS A 142 7.14 2.06 -3.31
C HIS A 142 8.42 2.03 -2.49
N GLN A 143 8.99 3.19 -2.16
CA GLN A 143 10.21 3.30 -1.37
C GLN A 143 10.05 2.68 0.04
N GLU A 144 8.96 2.97 0.74
CA GLU A 144 8.67 2.39 2.06
C GLU A 144 8.52 0.87 2.01
N ALA A 145 7.80 0.36 1.01
CA ALA A 145 7.68 -1.08 0.80
C ALA A 145 9.05 -1.73 0.48
N ALA A 146 9.90 -1.04 -0.28
CA ALA A 146 11.26 -1.48 -0.54
C ALA A 146 12.10 -1.54 0.75
N TRP A 147 12.00 -0.55 1.64
CA TRP A 147 12.65 -0.60 2.96
C TRP A 147 12.13 -1.73 3.84
N ALA A 148 10.83 -1.96 3.85
CA ALA A 148 10.24 -3.09 4.55
C ALA A 148 10.79 -4.44 4.06
N ILE A 149 11.04 -4.60 2.75
CA ILE A 149 11.67 -5.80 2.19
C ILE A 149 13.13 -5.93 2.64
N ARG A 150 13.92 -4.84 2.62
CA ARG A 150 15.31 -4.85 3.10
C ARG A 150 15.40 -5.27 4.57
N THR A 151 14.61 -4.64 5.43
CA THR A 151 14.53 -4.96 6.87
C THR A 151 14.08 -6.39 7.09
N SER A 152 13.06 -6.85 6.35
CA SER A 152 12.56 -8.24 6.45
C SER A 152 13.61 -9.26 6.01
N THR A 153 14.40 -8.93 4.98
CA THR A 153 15.49 -9.79 4.47
C THR A 153 16.62 -9.90 5.48
N ALA A 154 17.06 -8.77 6.06
CA ALA A 154 18.05 -8.76 7.13
C ALA A 154 17.59 -9.56 8.35
N MET A 155 16.35 -9.34 8.81
CA MET A 155 15.75 -10.10 9.93
C MET A 155 15.71 -11.60 9.64
N SER A 156 15.29 -11.97 8.43
CA SER A 156 15.24 -13.35 7.96
C SER A 156 16.62 -14.02 7.97
N PHE A 157 17.64 -13.31 7.47
CA PHE A 157 19.04 -13.78 7.43
C PHE A 157 19.58 -14.04 8.84
N PHE A 158 19.52 -13.04 9.72
CA PHE A 158 20.06 -13.18 11.08
C PHE A 158 19.27 -14.18 11.93
N SER A 159 17.95 -14.28 11.75
CA SER A 159 17.16 -15.32 12.45
C SER A 159 17.58 -16.72 12.01
N ARG A 160 17.86 -16.94 10.72
CA ARG A 160 18.35 -18.22 10.20
C ARG A 160 19.78 -18.53 10.67
N ALA A 161 20.65 -17.53 10.73
CA ALA A 161 21.98 -17.66 11.33
C ALA A 161 21.89 -18.04 12.83
N ALA A 162 20.99 -17.40 13.57
CA ALA A 162 20.75 -17.72 14.98
C ALA A 162 20.28 -19.17 15.17
N LEU A 163 19.48 -19.74 14.26
CA LEU A 163 19.12 -21.17 14.31
C LEU A 163 20.34 -22.10 14.18
N ILE A 164 21.30 -21.73 13.34
CA ILE A 164 22.55 -22.51 13.18
C ILE A 164 23.35 -22.44 14.48
N TRP A 165 23.51 -21.26 15.06
CA TRP A 165 24.24 -21.09 16.32
C TRP A 165 23.55 -21.78 17.50
N LEU A 166 22.22 -21.74 17.56
CA LEU A 166 21.45 -22.47 18.58
C LEU A 166 21.64 -23.99 18.46
N ARG A 167 21.72 -24.53 17.24
CA ARG A 167 22.02 -25.95 17.03
C ARG A 167 23.42 -26.32 17.52
N GLN A 168 24.42 -25.52 17.16
CA GLN A 168 25.80 -25.70 17.63
C GLN A 168 25.89 -25.62 19.16
N MET A 169 25.09 -24.76 19.80
CA MET A 169 25.02 -24.66 21.25
C MET A 169 24.38 -25.90 21.86
N GLN A 170 23.28 -26.38 21.28
CA GLN A 170 22.57 -27.58 21.72
C GLN A 170 23.46 -28.84 21.68
N GLU A 171 24.29 -28.97 20.65
CA GLU A 171 25.24 -30.09 20.50
C GLU A 171 26.31 -30.13 21.60
N ARG A 172 26.59 -29.00 22.27
CA ARG A 172 27.59 -28.89 23.34
C ARG A 172 26.99 -29.04 24.74
N LEU A 173 25.66 -29.10 24.86
CA LEU A 173 25.01 -29.16 26.16
C LEU A 173 25.13 -30.56 26.78
N PRO A 174 25.43 -30.64 28.09
CA PRO A 174 25.28 -31.89 28.83
C PRO A 174 23.84 -32.40 28.77
N PRO A 175 23.62 -33.72 28.65
CA PRO A 175 22.27 -34.29 28.63
C PRO A 175 21.50 -34.07 29.94
N GLU A 176 22.23 -33.90 31.05
CA GLU A 176 21.72 -33.66 32.41
C GLU A 176 20.96 -32.33 32.56
N ASP A 177 21.34 -31.29 31.78
CA ASP A 177 20.75 -29.95 31.92
C ASP A 177 19.43 -29.81 31.13
N THR A 178 18.42 -30.51 31.61
CA THR A 178 17.08 -30.55 31.02
C THR A 178 16.42 -29.16 30.95
N ARG A 179 16.71 -28.27 31.91
CA ARG A 179 16.15 -26.92 31.94
C ARG A 179 16.73 -26.07 30.81
N LEU A 180 18.05 -26.06 30.67
CA LEU A 180 18.71 -25.31 29.61
C LEU A 180 18.32 -25.84 28.22
N GLN A 181 18.19 -27.16 28.06
CA GLN A 181 17.67 -27.75 26.82
C GLN A 181 16.24 -27.29 26.51
N GLN A 182 15.36 -27.24 27.51
CA GLN A 182 14.00 -26.74 27.32
C GLN A 182 13.98 -25.26 26.91
N ASP A 183 14.83 -24.43 27.51
CA ASP A 183 14.92 -23.01 27.18
C ASP A 183 15.48 -22.79 25.76
N ILE A 184 16.53 -23.53 25.35
CA ILE A 184 17.01 -23.51 23.97
C ILE A 184 15.90 -23.93 22.99
N ASN A 185 15.12 -24.97 23.30
CA ASN A 185 14.02 -25.40 22.44
C ASN A 185 12.93 -24.32 22.29
N LYS A 186 12.66 -23.53 23.33
CA LYS A 186 11.74 -22.37 23.25
C LYS A 186 12.29 -21.31 22.30
N ILE A 187 13.58 -20.97 22.45
CA ILE A 187 14.25 -20.00 21.58
C ILE A 187 14.24 -20.50 20.13
N PHE A 188 14.55 -21.77 19.90
CA PHE A 188 14.53 -22.38 18.57
C PHE A 188 13.16 -22.26 17.90
N ALA A 189 12.08 -22.54 18.64
CA ALA A 189 10.71 -22.36 18.15
C ALA A 189 10.38 -20.90 17.84
N ALA A 190 10.76 -19.96 18.73
CA ALA A 190 10.55 -18.53 18.54
C ALA A 190 11.33 -17.97 17.34
N THR A 191 12.60 -18.35 17.19
CA THR A 191 13.45 -17.91 16.07
C THR A 191 12.94 -18.48 14.75
N LYS A 192 12.50 -19.75 14.70
CA LYS A 192 11.82 -20.31 13.52
C LYS A 192 10.57 -19.52 13.13
N TYR A 193 9.75 -19.18 14.12
CA TYR A 193 8.56 -18.35 13.90
C TYR A 193 8.95 -16.97 13.33
N ALA A 194 9.95 -16.30 13.91
CA ALA A 194 10.45 -15.00 13.44
C ALA A 194 11.03 -15.07 12.01
N SER A 195 11.75 -16.16 11.67
CA SER A 195 12.27 -16.42 10.32
C SER A 195 11.18 -16.56 9.26
N ASP A 196 10.05 -17.19 9.60
CA ASP A 196 8.91 -17.32 8.68
C ASP A 196 8.04 -16.06 8.65
N ALA A 197 7.87 -15.39 9.80
CA ALA A 197 7.14 -14.13 9.90
C ALA A 197 7.81 -13.01 9.08
N SER A 198 9.14 -12.91 9.15
CA SER A 198 9.91 -11.96 8.33
C SER A 198 9.80 -12.24 6.83
N LEU A 199 9.81 -13.51 6.41
CA LEU A 199 9.59 -13.85 5.01
C LEU A 199 8.16 -13.48 4.55
N ASN A 200 7.16 -13.71 5.39
CA ASN A 200 5.78 -13.27 5.11
C ASN A 200 5.66 -11.74 5.05
N SER A 201 6.37 -11.02 5.91
CA SER A 201 6.47 -9.55 5.86
C SER A 201 7.03 -9.08 4.51
N ALA A 202 8.13 -9.67 4.04
CA ALA A 202 8.68 -9.38 2.71
C ALA A 202 7.68 -9.67 1.58
N LYS A 203 6.92 -10.77 1.68
CA LYS A 203 5.86 -11.12 0.72
C LYS A 203 4.73 -10.09 0.71
N PHE A 204 4.30 -9.59 1.86
CA PHE A 204 3.26 -8.56 1.93
C PHE A 204 3.77 -7.22 1.37
N ALA A 205 4.98 -6.81 1.74
CA ALA A 205 5.60 -5.61 1.19
C ALA A 205 5.81 -5.70 -0.34
N SER A 206 6.17 -6.88 -0.86
CA SER A 206 6.29 -7.13 -2.31
C SER A 206 4.95 -6.98 -3.04
N ARG A 207 3.83 -7.36 -2.41
CA ARG A 207 2.50 -7.12 -2.96
C ARG A 207 2.13 -5.63 -2.95
N THR A 208 2.56 -4.89 -1.94
CA THR A 208 2.44 -3.43 -1.91
C THR A 208 3.20 -2.80 -3.08
N LEU A 209 4.44 -3.22 -3.35
CA LEU A 209 5.21 -2.78 -4.52
C LEU A 209 4.47 -3.04 -5.85
N ALA A 210 3.98 -4.26 -6.05
CA ALA A 210 3.23 -4.61 -7.25
C ALA A 210 1.95 -3.76 -7.40
N SER A 211 1.29 -3.46 -6.28
CA SER A 211 0.10 -2.61 -6.25
C SER A 211 0.44 -1.16 -6.57
N THR A 212 1.55 -0.62 -6.05
CA THR A 212 2.02 0.74 -6.39
C THR A 212 2.41 0.85 -7.86
N VAL A 213 3.05 -0.17 -8.43
CA VAL A 213 3.36 -0.24 -9.86
C VAL A 213 2.08 -0.20 -10.69
N THR A 214 1.09 -1.03 -10.35
CA THR A 214 -0.20 -1.07 -11.06
C THR A 214 -0.94 0.27 -10.97
N ALA A 215 -0.97 0.89 -9.80
CA ALA A 215 -1.58 2.20 -9.58
C ALA A 215 -0.89 3.30 -10.40
N ARG A 216 0.45 3.32 -10.40
CA ARG A 216 1.25 4.24 -11.25
C ARG A 216 0.96 4.03 -12.72
N ARG A 217 0.93 2.78 -13.20
CA ARG A 217 0.62 2.47 -14.59
C ARG A 217 -0.75 3.03 -15.00
N LEU A 218 -1.78 2.78 -14.20
CA LEU A 218 -3.11 3.32 -14.49
C LEU A 218 -3.13 4.85 -14.49
N PHE A 219 -2.47 5.47 -13.51
CA PHE A 219 -2.34 6.92 -13.42
C PHE A 219 -1.68 7.51 -14.68
N TRP A 220 -0.57 6.94 -15.13
CA TRP A 220 0.13 7.40 -16.33
C TRP A 220 -0.61 7.10 -17.64
N LEU A 221 -1.48 6.09 -17.66
CA LEU A 221 -2.36 5.80 -18.81
C LEU A 221 -3.68 6.60 -18.78
N CYS A 222 -3.97 7.40 -17.74
CA CYS A 222 -5.19 8.20 -17.65
C CYS A 222 -5.41 9.07 -18.91
N PRO A 223 -4.41 9.84 -19.41
CA PRO A 223 -4.58 10.68 -20.59
C PRO A 223 -4.70 9.91 -21.90
N TRP A 224 -4.28 8.65 -21.95
CA TRP A 224 -4.29 7.85 -23.18
C TRP A 224 -5.73 7.61 -23.66
N LYS A 225 -6.05 7.97 -24.91
CA LYS A 225 -7.38 7.72 -25.47
C LYS A 225 -7.45 6.29 -26.06
N ALA A 226 -7.61 5.30 -25.19
CA ALA A 226 -7.81 3.90 -25.56
C ALA A 226 -8.97 3.29 -24.79
N ASP A 227 -9.44 2.13 -25.24
CA ASP A 227 -10.46 1.38 -24.52
C ASP A 227 -9.95 0.99 -23.13
N LEU A 228 -10.88 0.99 -22.17
CA LEU A 228 -10.56 0.70 -20.77
C LEU A 228 -9.91 -0.69 -20.62
N LYS A 229 -10.31 -1.66 -21.45
CA LYS A 229 -9.77 -3.02 -21.43
C LYS A 229 -8.29 -3.06 -21.84
N ALA A 230 -7.87 -2.32 -22.88
CA ALA A 230 -6.45 -2.20 -23.23
C ALA A 230 -5.63 -1.53 -22.11
N LYS A 231 -6.15 -0.48 -21.48
CA LYS A 231 -5.48 0.17 -20.34
C LYS A 231 -5.28 -0.79 -19.18
N TRP A 232 -6.31 -1.54 -18.79
CA TRP A 232 -6.22 -2.55 -17.73
C TRP A 232 -5.25 -3.67 -18.08
N LYS A 233 -5.28 -4.17 -19.33
CA LYS A 233 -4.36 -5.21 -19.80
C LYS A 233 -2.91 -4.76 -19.69
N LEU A 234 -2.61 -3.52 -20.08
CA LEU A 234 -1.27 -2.95 -19.99
C LEU A 234 -0.86 -2.69 -18.54
N ALA A 235 -1.78 -2.19 -17.70
CA ALA A 235 -1.51 -1.97 -16.28
C ALA A 235 -1.21 -3.27 -15.52
N ALA A 236 -1.94 -4.34 -15.81
CA ALA A 236 -1.83 -5.65 -15.17
C ALA A 236 -0.75 -6.56 -15.79
N ALA A 237 -0.01 -6.09 -16.80
CA ALA A 237 1.05 -6.87 -17.41
C ALA A 237 2.12 -7.28 -16.37
N PRO A 238 2.83 -8.41 -16.54
CA PRO A 238 3.94 -8.76 -15.67
C PRO A 238 4.93 -7.59 -15.54
N TYR A 239 5.37 -7.31 -14.31
CA TYR A 239 6.35 -6.26 -14.05
C TYR A 239 7.76 -6.83 -14.14
N LYS A 240 8.61 -6.16 -14.91
CA LYS A 240 10.05 -6.38 -14.97
C LYS A 240 10.71 -5.00 -14.86
N ALA A 241 11.52 -4.80 -13.83
CA ALA A 241 12.37 -3.62 -13.70
C ALA A 241 13.33 -3.52 -14.90
N PRO A 242 13.84 -2.32 -15.26
CA PRO A 242 13.75 -1.05 -14.53
C PRO A 242 12.60 -0.12 -14.95
N ASP A 243 11.90 -0.44 -16.04
CA ASP A 243 10.88 0.45 -16.59
C ASP A 243 9.49 0.15 -16.01
N LEU A 244 8.63 1.18 -15.96
CA LEU A 244 7.30 1.08 -15.40
C LEU A 244 6.46 0.12 -16.24
N PHE A 245 6.56 0.17 -17.56
CA PHE A 245 5.87 -0.74 -18.47
C PHE A 245 6.83 -1.67 -19.22
N GLY A 246 7.96 -1.17 -19.71
CA GLY A 246 8.98 -1.94 -20.41
C GLY A 246 8.43 -2.66 -21.65
N GLU A 247 8.81 -3.95 -21.81
CA GLU A 247 8.41 -4.82 -22.94
C GLU A 247 6.89 -4.88 -23.17
N ALA A 248 6.08 -4.62 -22.13
CA ALA A 248 4.63 -4.66 -22.26
C ALA A 248 4.05 -3.56 -23.17
N LEU A 249 4.79 -2.46 -23.40
CA LEU A 249 4.38 -1.39 -24.31
C LEU A 249 4.56 -1.76 -25.77
N GLU A 250 5.59 -2.53 -26.11
CA GLU A 250 6.00 -2.80 -27.50
C GLU A 250 4.84 -3.22 -28.43
N PRO A 251 3.92 -4.11 -28.04
CA PRO A 251 2.80 -4.52 -28.90
C PRO A 251 1.74 -3.43 -29.14
N VAL A 252 1.77 -2.35 -28.37
CA VAL A 252 0.75 -1.28 -28.36
C VAL A 252 1.26 -0.02 -29.09
N LEU A 253 2.58 0.13 -29.20
CA LEU A 253 3.19 1.32 -29.81
C LEU A 253 3.00 1.33 -31.33
N VAL A 254 2.82 2.54 -31.87
CA VAL A 254 2.75 2.80 -33.30
C VAL A 254 3.83 3.81 -33.66
N GLU A 255 4.45 3.65 -34.83
CA GLU A 255 5.41 4.64 -35.34
C GLU A 255 4.66 5.86 -35.90
N ASP A 256 5.00 7.04 -35.38
CA ASP A 256 4.54 8.31 -35.95
C ASP A 256 5.34 8.66 -37.24
N LYS A 257 4.93 9.72 -37.94
CA LYS A 257 5.61 10.26 -39.13
C LYS A 257 7.10 10.55 -38.89
N ASP A 258 7.47 10.86 -37.65
CA ASP A 258 8.86 11.09 -37.22
C ASP A 258 9.62 9.80 -36.87
N LYS A 259 9.06 8.62 -37.18
CA LYS A 259 9.59 7.29 -36.82
C LYS A 259 9.75 7.07 -35.31
N ARG A 260 9.00 7.82 -34.50
CA ARG A 260 8.99 7.68 -33.04
C ARG A 260 7.90 6.71 -32.63
N LYS A 261 8.22 5.77 -31.74
CA LYS A 261 7.23 4.88 -31.14
C LYS A 261 6.39 5.65 -30.12
N VAL A 262 5.12 5.84 -30.43
CA VAL A 262 4.17 6.57 -29.59
C VAL A 262 2.93 5.72 -29.33
N LEU A 263 2.21 6.01 -28.23
CA LEU A 263 0.92 5.40 -28.01
C LEU A 263 -0.10 5.96 -29.03
N PRO A 264 -0.91 5.10 -29.66
CA PRO A 264 -1.86 5.54 -30.68
C PRO A 264 -2.85 6.53 -30.06
N SER A 265 -2.97 7.71 -30.67
CA SER A 265 -4.04 8.65 -30.35
C SER A 265 -5.29 8.27 -31.16
N SER A 266 -6.49 8.33 -30.57
CA SER A 266 -7.74 8.00 -31.28
C SER A 266 -8.11 9.00 -32.38
N HIS A 267 -7.21 9.88 -32.82
CA HIS A 267 -7.44 10.77 -33.95
C HIS A 267 -7.31 10.06 -35.32
N ARG A 268 -7.48 8.73 -35.37
CA ARG A 268 -7.81 8.04 -36.63
C ARG A 268 -9.28 8.32 -36.98
N HIS A 269 -9.48 9.45 -37.64
CA HIS A 269 -10.28 9.56 -38.86
C HIS A 269 -11.58 8.74 -38.83
N GLN A 270 -12.60 9.23 -38.11
CA GLN A 270 -13.96 9.10 -38.63
C GLN A 270 -14.06 10.04 -39.82
N GLU A 271 -13.48 9.61 -40.95
CA GLU A 271 -13.96 10.08 -42.24
C GLU A 271 -15.44 9.65 -42.28
N ARG A 272 -16.32 10.62 -41.99
CA ARG A 272 -17.75 10.49 -42.24
C ARG A 272 -17.86 9.97 -43.66
N ARG A 273 -18.20 8.68 -43.81
CA ARG A 273 -18.68 8.16 -45.07
C ARG A 273 -19.89 9.02 -45.44
N TYR A 274 -19.65 9.93 -46.38
CA TYR A 274 -20.69 10.53 -47.20
C TYR A 274 -21.60 9.39 -47.66
N SER A 275 -22.84 9.39 -47.19
CA SER A 275 -23.91 8.60 -47.78
C SER A 275 -24.80 9.58 -48.53
N PRO A 276 -24.72 9.65 -49.87
CA PRO A 276 -25.51 10.59 -50.65
C PRO A 276 -26.76 9.90 -51.16
N TYR A 277 -27.88 9.98 -50.45
CA TYR A 277 -29.19 9.83 -51.09
C TYR A 277 -30.24 10.71 -50.41
N PRO A 278 -30.90 11.62 -51.15
CA PRO A 278 -32.14 12.24 -50.73
C PRO A 278 -33.31 11.37 -51.19
N LEU A 279 -34.33 11.16 -50.35
CA LEU A 279 -35.65 10.84 -50.87
C LEU A 279 -36.72 11.58 -50.07
N GLN A 280 -37.49 12.34 -50.85
CA GLN A 280 -38.62 13.16 -50.47
C GLN A 280 -39.75 12.34 -49.84
N GLN A 281 -40.57 13.04 -49.06
CA GLN A 281 -41.88 12.61 -48.57
C GLN A 281 -42.88 12.32 -49.72
N PRO A 282 -44.08 11.79 -49.40
CA PRO A 282 -45.19 12.75 -49.33
C PRO A 282 -46.26 12.48 -48.25
N PHE A 283 -46.96 13.58 -47.95
CA PHE A 283 -48.16 13.75 -47.16
C PHE A 283 -49.30 12.74 -47.46
N ARG A 284 -50.03 12.33 -46.41
CA ARG A 284 -51.49 12.18 -46.46
C ARG A 284 -52.15 12.67 -45.18
N THR A 285 -53.09 13.57 -45.39
CA THR A 285 -54.08 14.16 -44.48
C THR A 285 -55.15 13.15 -44.05
N GLY A 286 -55.68 13.31 -42.83
CA GLY A 286 -56.88 12.61 -42.37
C GLY A 286 -57.24 12.97 -40.93
N ALA A 287 -58.35 13.69 -40.76
CA ALA A 287 -58.86 14.26 -39.51
C ALA A 287 -59.80 13.31 -38.75
N GLY A 288 -59.88 13.45 -37.42
CA GLY A 288 -61.08 13.17 -36.62
C GLY A 288 -61.01 12.00 -35.61
N PRO A 289 -61.75 12.06 -34.48
CA PRO A 289 -61.14 11.90 -33.16
C PRO A 289 -61.81 10.88 -32.21
N ARG A 290 -61.19 10.74 -31.02
CA ARG A 290 -61.66 10.20 -29.72
C ARG A 290 -61.66 8.68 -29.52
N GLY A 291 -60.86 8.27 -28.54
CA GLY A 291 -60.96 6.98 -27.85
C GLY A 291 -59.98 6.86 -26.68
N SER A 292 -60.48 7.10 -25.47
CA SER A 292 -60.13 6.42 -24.21
C SER A 292 -58.80 6.73 -23.47
N PHE A 293 -58.98 7.25 -22.25
CA PHE A 293 -58.09 7.23 -21.06
C PHE A 293 -57.68 5.79 -20.63
N PRO A 294 -57.00 5.56 -19.48
CA PRO A 294 -55.73 6.10 -18.95
C PRO A 294 -54.79 4.96 -18.42
N HIS A 295 -53.48 5.18 -18.24
CA HIS A 295 -52.73 4.84 -16.99
C HIS A 295 -51.20 5.03 -17.10
N ARG A 296 -50.64 5.69 -16.07
CA ARG A 296 -49.33 5.46 -15.40
C ARG A 296 -48.07 5.25 -16.27
N SER A 297 -47.11 6.16 -16.14
CA SER A 297 -46.05 6.06 -15.12
C SER A 297 -45.09 7.24 -15.18
N ASN A 298 -44.83 7.83 -14.03
CA ASN A 298 -43.67 8.66 -13.74
C ASN A 298 -42.38 7.91 -14.13
N TYR A 299 -41.41 8.61 -14.72
CA TYR A 299 -40.21 9.10 -14.03
C TYR A 299 -39.39 9.97 -15.01
N GLN A 300 -39.51 11.30 -14.83
CA GLN A 300 -38.40 12.24 -15.00
C GLN A 300 -37.24 11.74 -14.13
N GLY A 301 -36.00 11.79 -14.58
CA GLY A 301 -35.34 13.00 -15.07
C GLY A 301 -34.34 13.42 -14.00
N SER A 302 -33.07 13.27 -14.37
CA SER A 302 -31.83 13.56 -13.64
C SER A 302 -31.86 14.79 -12.73
N ASN A 303 -31.22 14.70 -11.56
CA ASN A 303 -30.71 15.87 -10.84
C ASN A 303 -29.40 15.54 -10.09
N TRP A 304 -28.28 15.72 -10.78
CA TRP A 304 -26.94 15.86 -10.20
C TRP A 304 -26.61 17.35 -10.10
N ALA A 305 -27.05 18.01 -9.02
CA ALA A 305 -26.56 19.34 -8.64
C ALA A 305 -27.10 19.73 -7.27
N GLN A 306 -26.47 19.27 -6.19
CA GLN A 306 -26.59 19.85 -4.85
C GLN A 306 -25.50 19.26 -3.96
N ASP A 307 -24.30 19.87 -3.97
CA ASP A 307 -23.40 19.89 -2.81
C ASP A 307 -22.20 20.83 -3.01
N ARG A 308 -22.45 22.01 -3.59
CA ARG A 308 -21.42 23.02 -3.78
C ARG A 308 -21.89 24.38 -3.30
N GLN A 309 -22.31 24.48 -2.05
CA GLN A 309 -22.53 25.75 -1.38
C GLN A 309 -22.69 25.55 0.13
N GLN A 310 -21.57 25.54 0.85
CA GLN A 310 -21.48 25.98 2.24
C GLN A 310 -20.00 25.92 2.64
N PHE A 311 -19.36 27.09 2.71
CA PHE A 311 -18.21 27.46 3.54
C PHE A 311 -17.52 28.68 2.92
N ARG A 312 -18.22 29.82 2.95
CA ARG A 312 -17.58 31.13 2.96
C ARG A 312 -18.27 32.03 3.99
N ASP A 313 -17.42 32.54 4.88
CA ASP A 313 -17.48 33.82 5.58
C ASP A 313 -18.41 34.01 6.79
N ARG A 314 -17.77 34.03 7.97
CA ARG A 314 -17.93 34.94 9.14
C ARG A 314 -16.83 34.59 10.14
N GLY A 315 -15.98 35.46 10.70
CA GLY A 315 -15.82 36.91 10.67
C GLY A 315 -14.71 37.29 11.68
N ARG A 316 -13.92 38.32 11.33
CA ARG A 316 -12.84 38.98 12.10
C ARG A 316 -13.26 39.50 13.49
N ASN A 317 -12.35 39.41 14.47
CA ASN A 317 -11.57 40.53 15.06
C ASN A 317 -11.06 40.18 16.47
N GLN A 318 -9.77 40.39 16.76
CA GLN A 318 -9.33 41.40 17.74
C GLN A 318 -7.79 41.54 17.75
N GLN A 319 -7.35 42.80 17.75
CA GLN A 319 -5.97 43.27 17.83
C GLN A 319 -5.50 43.32 19.29
N SER A 320 -4.21 43.09 19.54
CA SER A 320 -3.44 43.89 20.50
C SER A 320 -1.96 43.94 20.13
N LYS A 321 -1.35 45.09 20.42
CA LYS A 321 -0.05 45.59 19.94
C LYS A 321 1.07 45.28 20.95
N ARG A 322 2.25 44.85 20.44
CA ARG A 322 3.66 45.25 20.80
C ARG A 322 4.19 45.04 22.25
N PRO A 323 5.51 45.15 22.55
CA PRO A 323 6.70 45.30 21.67
C PRO A 323 7.93 44.41 22.01
N PHE A 324 8.83 44.46 21.03
CA PHE A 324 10.31 44.39 21.03
C PHE A 324 11.08 44.86 22.29
N ARG A 325 12.05 44.05 22.76
CA ARG A 325 13.34 44.36 23.45
C ARG A 325 14.11 43.03 23.53
N GLY A 326 15.42 42.89 23.31
CA GLY A 326 16.50 43.84 23.08
C GLY A 326 17.78 43.04 22.76
N ALA A 327 18.76 43.76 22.21
CA ALA A 327 20.07 43.28 21.83
C ALA A 327 20.92 42.77 23.00
N GLY A 328 21.85 41.86 22.70
CA GLY A 328 22.85 41.37 23.63
C GLY A 328 23.97 40.60 22.94
N SER A 329 24.82 41.32 22.21
CA SER A 329 26.10 40.83 21.73
C SER A 329 27.02 40.46 22.89
N LYS A 330 27.68 39.30 22.84
CA LYS A 330 29.09 39.17 23.24
C LYS A 330 29.71 37.87 22.72
N ALA A 331 30.70 38.06 21.87
CA ALA A 331 31.72 37.09 21.55
C ALA A 331 32.63 36.85 22.75
N THR A 332 33.11 35.63 22.90
CA THR A 332 34.40 35.36 23.55
C THR A 332 35.25 34.44 22.69
N ARG A 333 36.53 34.71 22.81
CA ARG A 333 37.63 34.45 21.90
C ARG A 333 38.37 33.20 22.33
N ARG A 334 38.99 32.51 21.36
CA ARG A 334 40.07 31.55 21.52
C ARG A 334 41.13 31.98 22.54
N GLY A 335 41.71 30.99 23.23
CA GLY A 335 43.15 30.97 23.54
C GLY A 335 43.54 30.29 24.85
N LYS A 336 43.80 28.98 24.83
CA LYS A 336 45.13 28.34 24.93
C LYS A 336 44.99 26.84 24.85
#